data_AF-A0A1H0HHJ0-F1
#
_entry.id   AF-A0A1H0HHJ0-F1
#
_cell.length_a   1.000
_cell.length_b   1.000
_cell.length_c   1.000
_cell.angle_alpha   90.00
_cell.angle_beta   90.00
_cell.angle_gamma   90.00
#
_symmetry.space_group_name_H-M   'P 1'
#
loop_
_entity.id
_entity.type
_entity.pdbx_description
1 polymer ?
#
loop_
_entity_poly.entity_id
_entity_poly.type
_entity_poly.pdbx_seq_one_letter_code
_entity_poly.pdbx_strand_id
1 'polypeptide(L)'
;MTAGPAGTAVAAAAVPVPPTAADAVTDVAAAEDARLAGRRSRYVADLTAMHDRISLRGLVDRCDPLYVARRPDGLTVLAVPQSGLPDRYRLMIYGFRLAQYLRLRFASDEIAYGSALFAEPHDDHGEEVHVMALREETGAILRYVSYVGTTDEQPLPLTHPARRPFPAEVAHGVNFFDHVPVPDSVHSDEVWEVKRLVQRGSEQDASAATRLRVSLEMMLAFYRTLRALDPAPRYLVGDGEEGLAIRRLTRSLRDITVIEGTAPSLPHTDLHFPLYVTRDVVKPFVARAPGGEELDRLIGWLERALTAADPLAGFKNLVATVEGTIRRVRI
;
A
#
# COMPACT_ATOMS: atom_id res chain seq x y z
N MET A 1 60.48 -9.62 -62.24
CA MET A 1 60.72 -8.21 -61.89
C MET A 1 59.84 -7.34 -62.77
N THR A 2 58.74 -6.84 -62.22
CA THR A 2 58.03 -5.63 -62.70
C THR A 2 57.09 -5.20 -61.57
N ALA A 3 57.45 -4.10 -60.91
CA ALA A 3 56.65 -3.44 -59.88
C ALA A 3 55.62 -2.52 -60.54
N GLY A 4 54.37 -2.56 -60.09
CA GLY A 4 53.31 -1.61 -60.44
C GLY A 4 52.94 -0.77 -59.20
N PRO A 5 52.61 0.53 -59.34
CA PRO A 5 52.58 1.47 -58.22
C PRO A 5 51.28 1.39 -57.41
N ALA A 6 51.41 1.48 -56.08
CA ALA A 6 50.31 1.63 -55.15
C ALA A 6 49.78 3.07 -55.19
N GLY A 7 48.54 3.25 -55.66
CA GLY A 7 47.82 4.52 -55.60
C GLY A 7 47.31 4.81 -54.19
N THR A 8 47.73 5.93 -53.63
CA THR A 8 47.28 6.44 -52.32
C THR A 8 45.97 7.21 -52.52
N ALA A 9 44.85 6.66 -52.06
CA ALA A 9 43.56 7.35 -52.04
C ALA A 9 43.50 8.29 -50.82
N VAL A 10 43.45 9.60 -51.07
CA VAL A 10 43.21 10.62 -50.04
C VAL A 10 41.72 10.65 -49.74
N ALA A 11 41.33 10.25 -48.52
CA ALA A 11 39.95 10.36 -48.05
C ALA A 11 39.60 11.85 -47.85
N ALA A 12 38.64 12.35 -48.62
CA ALA A 12 38.08 13.68 -48.43
C ALA A 12 37.33 13.74 -47.09
N ALA A 13 37.79 14.59 -46.17
CA ALA A 13 37.10 14.84 -44.91
C ALA A 13 35.74 15.50 -45.20
N ALA A 14 34.66 14.85 -44.79
CA ALA A 14 33.31 15.40 -44.88
C ALA A 14 33.21 16.66 -44.01
N VAL A 15 32.79 17.77 -44.62
CA VAL A 15 32.51 19.02 -43.92
C VAL A 15 31.28 18.80 -43.02
N PRO A 16 31.35 19.05 -41.70
CA PRO A 16 30.21 18.90 -40.82
C PRO A 16 29.11 19.89 -41.23
N VAL A 17 27.93 19.35 -41.56
CA VAL A 17 26.73 20.15 -41.84
C VAL A 17 26.31 20.83 -40.53
N PRO A 18 26.12 22.16 -40.51
CA PRO A 18 25.69 22.86 -39.29
C PRO A 18 24.28 22.39 -38.88
N PRO A 19 24.00 22.26 -37.57
CA PRO A 19 22.70 21.84 -37.08
C PRO A 19 21.60 22.77 -37.59
N THR A 20 20.48 22.19 -37.98
CA THR A 20 19.32 22.94 -38.47
C THR A 20 18.58 23.60 -37.31
N ALA A 21 17.76 24.62 -37.60
CA ALA A 21 16.94 25.27 -36.56
C ALA A 21 15.99 24.27 -35.84
N ALA A 22 15.59 23.19 -36.50
CA ALA A 22 14.79 22.11 -35.90
C ALA A 22 15.59 21.29 -34.85
N ASP A 23 16.89 21.09 -35.08
CA ASP A 23 17.78 20.42 -34.12
C ASP A 23 17.95 21.29 -32.86
N ALA A 24 18.07 22.61 -33.04
CA ALA A 24 18.18 23.56 -31.93
C ALA A 24 16.91 23.67 -31.07
N VAL A 25 15.71 23.58 -31.66
CA VAL A 25 14.43 23.56 -30.90
C VAL A 25 14.29 22.25 -30.11
N THR A 26 14.74 21.14 -30.68
CA THR A 26 14.71 19.82 -30.02
C THR A 26 15.67 19.76 -28.83
N ASP A 27 16.84 20.37 -28.94
CA ASP A 27 17.82 20.47 -27.86
C ASP A 27 17.33 21.34 -26.68
N VAL A 28 16.60 22.42 -26.96
CA VAL A 28 16.02 23.28 -25.92
C VAL A 28 14.92 22.55 -25.15
N ALA A 29 14.00 21.88 -25.86
CA ALA A 29 12.93 21.09 -25.22
C ALA A 29 13.50 19.96 -24.35
N ALA A 30 14.48 19.22 -24.86
CA ALA A 30 15.16 18.16 -24.10
C ALA A 30 15.89 18.70 -22.85
N ALA A 31 16.51 19.88 -22.95
CA ALA A 31 17.16 20.52 -21.81
C ALA A 31 16.16 21.01 -20.75
N GLU A 32 14.98 21.49 -21.16
CA GLU A 32 13.90 21.88 -20.25
C GLU A 32 13.31 20.67 -19.54
N ASP A 33 13.05 19.57 -20.26
CA ASP A 33 12.57 18.32 -19.69
C ASP A 33 13.56 17.73 -18.68
N ALA A 34 14.86 17.76 -19.00
CA ALA A 34 15.91 17.33 -18.08
C ALA A 34 15.96 18.19 -16.80
N ARG A 35 15.80 19.52 -16.93
CA ARG A 35 15.72 20.45 -15.79
C ARG A 35 14.49 20.17 -14.93
N LEU A 36 13.34 19.94 -15.55
CA LEU A 36 12.09 19.62 -14.86
C LEU A 36 12.20 18.27 -14.12
N ALA A 37 12.76 17.24 -14.75
CA ALA A 37 13.05 15.95 -14.12
C ALA A 37 14.01 16.11 -12.92
N GLY A 38 15.04 16.95 -13.04
CA GLY A 38 15.94 17.27 -11.94
C GLY A 38 15.24 17.96 -10.77
N ARG A 39 14.30 18.87 -11.03
CA ARG A 39 13.48 19.52 -9.98
C ARG A 39 12.53 18.52 -9.31
N ARG A 40 11.86 17.66 -10.09
CA ARG A 40 10.99 16.59 -9.58
C ARG A 40 11.74 15.63 -8.67
N SER A 41 12.90 15.14 -9.10
CA SER A 41 13.74 14.25 -8.28
C SER A 41 14.16 14.90 -6.97
N ARG A 42 14.57 16.17 -6.99
CA ARG A 42 14.92 16.91 -5.77
C ARG A 42 13.72 17.05 -4.84
N TYR A 43 12.56 17.44 -5.39
CA TYR A 43 11.32 17.56 -4.64
C TYR A 43 10.95 16.26 -3.92
N VAL A 44 10.98 15.13 -4.63
CA VAL A 44 10.70 13.82 -4.04
C VAL A 44 11.70 13.49 -2.93
N ALA A 45 12.99 13.76 -3.14
CA ALA A 45 14.03 13.53 -2.13
C ALA A 45 13.80 14.37 -0.86
N ASP A 46 13.51 15.67 -1.03
CA ASP A 46 13.27 16.59 0.09
C ASP A 46 11.99 16.22 0.87
N LEU A 47 10.90 15.92 0.16
CA LEU A 47 9.64 15.47 0.74
C LEU A 47 9.83 14.18 1.55
N THR A 48 10.56 13.23 0.96
CA THR A 48 10.87 11.95 1.59
C THR A 48 11.72 12.13 2.84
N ALA A 49 12.76 12.97 2.79
CA ALA A 49 13.62 13.28 3.92
C ALA A 49 12.90 14.09 5.02
N MET A 50 11.91 14.91 4.66
CA MET A 50 11.04 15.57 5.63
C MET A 50 10.20 14.53 6.40
N HIS A 51 9.54 13.60 5.71
CA HIS A 51 8.69 12.57 6.35
C HIS A 51 9.46 11.53 7.14
N ASP A 52 10.75 11.32 6.84
CA ASP A 52 11.60 10.49 7.69
C ASP A 52 11.84 11.10 9.07
N ARG A 53 11.84 12.43 9.17
CA ARG A 53 12.07 13.20 10.40
C ARG A 53 10.79 13.53 11.16
N ILE A 54 9.63 13.39 10.52
CA ILE A 54 8.34 13.61 11.16
C ILE A 54 8.11 12.56 12.25
N SER A 55 7.62 13.04 13.39
CA SER A 55 7.41 12.28 14.60
C SER A 55 5.94 12.29 14.99
N LEU A 56 5.35 11.11 15.16
CA LEU A 56 4.03 10.94 15.77
C LEU A 56 4.13 10.74 17.29
N ARG A 57 5.18 11.25 17.94
CA ARG A 57 5.32 11.14 19.39
C ARG A 57 4.11 11.79 20.08
N GLY A 58 3.61 11.12 21.11
CA GLY A 58 2.41 11.53 21.84
C GLY A 58 1.09 11.31 21.09
N LEU A 59 1.07 10.67 19.90
CA LEU A 59 -0.17 10.32 19.22
C LEU A 59 -1.09 9.50 20.11
N VAL A 60 -0.55 8.45 20.75
CA VAL A 60 -1.31 7.54 21.61
C VAL A 60 -2.05 8.27 22.74
N ASP A 61 -1.48 9.36 23.25
CA ASP A 61 -2.09 10.12 24.35
C ASP A 61 -3.07 11.21 23.86
N ARG A 62 -3.34 11.27 22.55
CA ARG A 62 -4.12 12.30 21.86
C ARG A 62 -5.24 11.76 20.99
N CYS A 63 -5.43 10.45 20.97
CA CYS A 63 -6.52 9.77 20.28
C CYS A 63 -7.13 8.70 21.18
N ASP A 64 -8.28 8.18 20.78
CA ASP A 64 -8.91 7.01 21.40
C ASP A 64 -8.72 5.80 20.47
N PRO A 65 -7.68 4.97 20.68
CA PRO A 65 -7.37 3.86 19.78
C PRO A 65 -8.29 2.66 20.03
N LEU A 66 -8.74 2.01 18.96
CA LEU A 66 -9.40 0.69 19.03
C LEU A 66 -8.49 -0.38 19.62
N TYR A 67 -7.18 -0.22 19.45
CA TYR A 67 -6.17 -1.12 19.99
C TYR A 67 -4.87 -0.35 20.25
N VAL A 68 -4.22 -0.65 21.37
CA VAL A 68 -2.87 -0.18 21.67
C VAL A 68 -2.07 -1.24 22.40
N ALA A 69 -0.82 -1.44 21.99
CA ALA A 69 0.16 -2.25 22.68
C ALA A 69 1.50 -1.51 22.73
N ARG A 70 1.97 -1.20 23.94
CA ARG A 70 3.32 -0.68 24.21
C ARG A 70 4.22 -1.82 24.66
N ARG A 71 5.40 -1.95 24.06
CA ARG A 71 6.34 -3.03 24.35
C ARG A 71 7.61 -2.50 25.02
N PRO A 72 8.27 -3.30 25.89
CA PRO A 72 9.46 -2.86 26.62
C PRO A 72 10.66 -2.49 25.72
N ASP A 73 10.71 -3.02 24.50
CA ASP A 73 11.72 -2.73 23.49
C ASP A 73 11.48 -1.39 22.75
N GLY A 74 10.49 -0.61 23.19
CA GLY A 74 10.15 0.68 22.59
C GLY A 74 9.34 0.58 21.31
N LEU A 75 8.74 -0.58 21.01
CA LEU A 75 7.75 -0.73 19.95
C LEU A 75 6.35 -0.41 20.49
N THR A 76 5.62 0.44 19.78
CA THR A 76 4.22 0.74 20.06
C THR A 76 3.39 0.42 18.84
N VAL A 77 2.36 -0.41 18.99
CA VAL A 77 1.41 -0.71 17.91
C VAL A 77 0.05 -0.20 18.28
N LEU A 78 -0.59 0.54 17.37
CA LEU A 78 -1.93 1.08 17.58
C LEU A 78 -2.82 0.91 16.36
N ALA A 79 -4.12 0.81 16.60
CA ALA A 79 -5.18 0.95 15.61
C ALA A 79 -6.08 2.11 16.02
N VAL A 80 -6.30 3.07 15.12
CA VAL A 80 -7.05 4.29 15.43
C VAL A 80 -7.98 4.67 14.28
N PRO A 81 -9.27 4.95 14.54
CA PRO A 81 -10.19 5.44 13.53
C PRO A 81 -9.78 6.85 13.08
N GLN A 82 -9.97 7.15 11.80
CA GLN A 82 -9.66 8.46 11.23
C GLN A 82 -10.49 9.57 11.88
N SER A 83 -11.76 9.30 12.18
CA SER A 83 -12.66 10.20 12.91
C SER A 83 -12.14 10.57 14.31
N GLY A 84 -11.34 9.71 14.92
CA GLY A 84 -10.70 9.92 16.23
C GLY A 84 -9.31 10.55 16.17
N LEU A 85 -8.78 10.84 14.97
CA LEU A 85 -7.43 11.40 14.80
C LEU A 85 -7.42 12.93 14.76
N PRO A 86 -6.60 13.60 15.58
CA PRO A 86 -6.33 15.02 15.40
C PRO A 86 -5.70 15.31 14.03
N ASP A 87 -6.12 16.40 13.39
CA ASP A 87 -5.72 16.79 12.04
C ASP A 87 -4.22 16.74 11.79
N ARG A 88 -3.42 17.22 12.76
CA ARG A 88 -1.96 17.22 12.64
C ARG A 88 -1.39 15.82 12.45
N TYR A 89 -1.95 14.81 13.12
CA TYR A 89 -1.45 13.44 13.04
C TYR A 89 -1.97 12.76 11.78
N ARG A 90 -3.23 13.01 11.41
CA ARG A 90 -3.77 12.57 10.11
C ARG A 90 -2.90 13.05 8.95
N LEU A 91 -2.55 14.33 8.95
CA LEU A 91 -1.67 14.92 7.95
C LEU A 91 -0.28 14.28 7.91
N MET A 92 0.30 13.98 9.08
CA MET A 92 1.60 13.28 9.18
C MET A 92 1.52 11.85 8.64
N ILE A 93 0.42 11.12 8.89
CA ILE A 93 0.19 9.77 8.37
C ILE A 93 0.09 9.80 6.84
N TYR A 94 -0.67 10.75 6.29
CA TYR A 94 -0.84 10.90 4.84
C TYR A 94 0.45 11.35 4.16
N GLY A 95 1.22 12.19 4.86
CA GLY A 95 2.60 12.51 4.52
C GLY A 95 3.50 11.29 4.40
N PHE A 96 3.50 10.44 5.43
CA PHE A 96 4.24 9.19 5.43
C PHE A 96 3.84 8.27 4.28
N ARG A 97 2.53 8.11 4.02
CA ARG A 97 2.01 7.29 2.92
C ARG A 97 2.52 7.78 1.56
N LEU A 98 2.35 9.07 1.28
CA LEU A 98 2.86 9.68 0.04
C LEU A 98 4.36 9.45 -0.13
N ALA A 99 5.15 9.67 0.92
CA ALA A 99 6.59 9.45 0.87
C ALA A 99 6.94 7.98 0.56
N GLN A 100 6.23 7.00 1.13
CA GLN A 100 6.46 5.58 0.78
C GLN A 100 6.06 5.28 -0.66
N TYR A 101 4.93 5.81 -1.15
CA TYR A 101 4.50 5.56 -2.52
C TYR A 101 5.41 6.19 -3.56
N LEU A 102 5.95 7.38 -3.31
CA LEU A 102 6.95 7.98 -4.19
C LEU A 102 8.24 7.16 -4.23
N ARG A 103 8.72 6.67 -3.07
CA ARG A 103 9.87 5.76 -3.01
C ARG A 103 9.68 4.48 -3.82
N LEU A 104 8.47 3.92 -3.75
CA LEU A 104 8.10 2.68 -4.44
C LEU A 104 7.67 2.93 -5.90
N ARG A 105 7.63 4.19 -6.35
CA ARG A 105 7.07 4.61 -7.65
C ARG A 105 5.61 4.19 -7.86
N PHE A 106 4.87 4.06 -6.76
CA PHE A 106 3.43 3.80 -6.76
C PHE A 106 2.60 5.08 -6.84
N ALA A 107 3.21 6.23 -6.54
CA ALA A 107 2.64 7.55 -6.76
C ALA A 107 3.37 8.29 -7.88
N SER A 108 2.65 9.10 -8.64
CA SER A 108 3.18 9.95 -9.70
C SER A 108 3.96 11.12 -9.09
N ASP A 109 5.27 11.15 -9.35
CA ASP A 109 6.14 12.26 -8.95
C ASP A 109 5.80 13.56 -9.68
N GLU A 110 5.28 13.45 -10.91
CA GLU A 110 4.79 14.56 -11.71
C GLU A 110 3.59 15.24 -11.06
N ILE A 111 2.56 14.47 -10.67
CA ILE A 111 1.38 15.01 -10.00
C ILE A 111 1.75 15.58 -8.64
N ALA A 112 2.57 14.85 -7.88
CA ALA A 112 3.02 15.30 -6.57
C ALA A 112 3.81 16.62 -6.65
N TYR A 113 4.72 16.76 -7.61
CA TYR A 113 5.49 17.98 -7.83
C TYR A 113 4.62 19.12 -8.37
N GLY A 114 3.82 18.85 -9.42
CA GLY A 114 2.99 19.85 -10.08
C GLY A 114 1.92 20.45 -9.18
N SER A 115 1.43 19.67 -8.21
CA SER A 115 0.44 20.11 -7.22
C SER A 115 1.05 20.46 -5.85
N ALA A 116 2.39 20.44 -5.73
CA ALA A 116 3.11 20.68 -4.48
C ALA A 116 2.58 19.84 -3.28
N LEU A 117 2.26 18.57 -3.51
CA LEU A 117 1.70 17.67 -2.49
C LEU A 117 2.71 17.30 -1.42
N PHE A 118 2.49 17.75 -0.20
CA PHE A 118 3.29 17.33 0.97
C PHE A 118 2.64 16.18 1.77
N ALA A 119 1.42 15.79 1.42
CA ALA A 119 0.69 14.64 1.96
C ALA A 119 -0.20 14.03 0.87
N GLU A 120 -0.52 12.74 0.98
CA GLU A 120 -1.49 12.09 0.11
C GLU A 120 -2.83 12.85 0.22
N PRO A 121 -3.51 13.16 -0.91
CA PRO A 121 -4.83 13.76 -0.87
C PRO A 121 -5.79 12.90 -0.05
N HIS A 122 -6.71 13.56 0.65
CA HIS A 122 -7.82 12.87 1.28
C HIS A 122 -8.87 12.58 0.21
N ASP A 123 -9.02 11.32 -0.16
CA ASP A 123 -10.09 10.90 -1.06
C ASP A 123 -11.41 10.85 -0.28
N ASP A 124 -12.53 10.97 -0.99
CA ASP A 124 -13.89 10.82 -0.43
C ASP A 124 -14.19 9.33 -0.22
N HIS A 125 -13.41 8.68 0.64
CA HIS A 125 -13.61 7.30 1.08
C HIS A 125 -14.27 7.25 2.46
N GLY A 126 -14.81 6.08 2.83
CA GLY A 126 -15.52 5.91 4.10
C GLY A 126 -14.58 6.03 5.29
N GLU A 127 -15.06 5.66 6.49
CA GLU A 127 -14.20 5.67 7.68
C GLU A 127 -12.94 4.83 7.42
N GLU A 128 -11.77 5.41 7.69
CA GLU A 128 -10.48 4.73 7.59
C GLU A 128 -9.98 4.37 8.99
N VAL A 129 -9.52 3.15 9.20
CA VAL A 129 -8.80 2.78 10.43
C VAL A 129 -7.33 2.60 10.12
N HIS A 130 -6.50 3.36 10.82
CA HIS A 130 -5.05 3.35 10.65
C HIS A 130 -4.43 2.36 11.64
N VAL A 131 -3.78 1.31 11.14
CA VAL A 131 -3.01 0.38 11.96
C VAL A 131 -1.53 0.60 11.72
N MET A 132 -0.80 0.89 12.80
CA MET A 132 0.59 1.34 12.71
C MET A 132 1.47 0.70 13.77
N ALA A 133 2.68 0.34 13.39
CA ALA A 133 3.79 0.12 14.30
C ALA A 133 4.65 1.38 14.35
N LEU A 134 4.87 1.92 15.55
CA LEU A 134 5.65 3.10 15.85
C LEU A 134 6.87 2.73 16.70
N ARG A 135 7.98 3.42 16.47
CA ARG A 135 9.07 3.49 17.45
C ARG A 135 8.72 4.52 18.50
N GLU A 136 8.53 4.10 19.76
CA GLU A 136 8.10 4.97 20.87
C GLU A 136 9.04 6.16 21.05
N GLU A 137 10.34 5.90 21.00
CA GLU A 137 11.35 6.94 21.15
C GLU A 137 11.16 8.03 20.10
N THR A 138 11.11 7.71 18.81
CA THR A 138 11.11 8.74 17.75
C THR A 138 9.73 9.11 17.25
N GLY A 139 8.68 8.35 17.59
CA GLY A 139 7.36 8.45 16.97
C GLY A 139 7.34 8.04 15.49
N ALA A 140 8.39 7.39 14.98
CA ALA A 140 8.50 7.02 13.57
C ALA A 140 7.61 5.81 13.23
N ILE A 141 6.81 5.92 12.17
CA ILE A 141 6.06 4.78 11.60
C ILE A 141 7.05 3.78 10.99
N LEU A 142 7.06 2.56 11.50
CA LEU A 142 7.84 1.43 10.99
C LEU A 142 7.05 0.66 9.93
N ARG A 143 5.77 0.40 10.21
CA ARG A 143 4.83 -0.26 9.29
C ARG A 143 3.44 0.32 9.42
N TYR A 144 2.69 0.25 8.34
CA TYR A 144 1.36 0.80 8.22
C TYR A 144 0.49 -0.12 7.36
N VAL A 145 -0.77 -0.24 7.74
CA VAL A 145 -1.87 -0.80 6.94
C VAL A 145 -3.15 -0.05 7.32
N SER A 146 -4.11 0.03 6.41
CA SER A 146 -5.39 0.65 6.69
C SER A 146 -6.56 -0.21 6.27
N TYR A 147 -7.67 -0.03 6.97
CA TYR A 147 -9.00 -0.50 6.56
C TYR A 147 -9.83 0.68 6.11
N VAL A 148 -10.57 0.54 5.02
CA VAL A 148 -11.47 1.57 4.52
C VAL A 148 -12.88 1.00 4.45
N GLY A 149 -13.81 1.65 5.15
CA GLY A 149 -15.23 1.29 5.14
C GLY A 149 -15.96 1.84 3.91
N THR A 150 -17.23 1.47 3.78
CA THR A 150 -18.11 2.02 2.73
C THR A 150 -18.39 3.52 2.94
N THR A 151 -18.69 4.23 1.85
CA THR A 151 -19.26 5.58 1.86
C THR A 151 -20.79 5.59 1.75
N ASP A 152 -21.44 4.43 1.77
CA ASP A 152 -22.90 4.35 1.80
C ASP A 152 -23.46 5.01 3.06
N GLU A 153 -24.51 5.82 2.91
CA GLU A 153 -25.20 6.48 4.04
C GLU A 153 -26.01 5.47 4.89
N GLN A 154 -26.34 4.32 4.32
CA GLN A 154 -27.10 3.25 4.94
C GLN A 154 -26.53 1.90 4.48
N PRO A 155 -26.61 0.83 5.29
CA PRO A 155 -26.23 -0.50 4.87
C PRO A 155 -27.01 -0.96 3.63
N LEU A 156 -26.30 -1.36 2.58
CA LEU A 156 -26.90 -1.86 1.33
C LEU A 156 -26.44 -3.29 1.06
N PRO A 157 -27.29 -4.12 0.42
CA PRO A 157 -26.85 -5.41 -0.12
C PRO A 157 -25.66 -5.23 -1.07
N LEU A 158 -24.72 -6.17 -1.08
CA LEU A 158 -23.44 -6.02 -1.78
C LEU A 158 -23.54 -5.93 -3.31
N THR A 159 -24.62 -6.51 -3.87
CA THR A 159 -24.95 -6.46 -5.31
C THR A 159 -25.95 -5.33 -5.65
N HIS A 160 -26.33 -4.50 -4.67
CA HIS A 160 -27.27 -3.41 -4.92
C HIS A 160 -26.63 -2.37 -5.86
N PRO A 161 -27.31 -1.94 -6.95
CA PRO A 161 -26.71 -1.08 -7.97
C PRO A 161 -26.38 0.34 -7.48
N ALA A 162 -26.98 0.76 -6.37
CA ALA A 162 -26.68 2.05 -5.75
C ALA A 162 -25.56 1.99 -4.68
N ARG A 163 -25.03 0.80 -4.36
CA ARG A 163 -23.91 0.66 -3.42
C ARG A 163 -22.70 1.39 -3.97
N ARG A 164 -22.05 2.19 -3.13
CA ARG A 164 -20.80 2.86 -3.48
C ARG A 164 -19.69 1.81 -3.63
N PRO A 165 -18.92 1.85 -4.73
CA PRO A 165 -17.83 0.90 -4.93
C PRO A 165 -16.69 1.18 -3.94
N PHE A 166 -16.02 0.13 -3.49
CA PHE A 166 -14.75 0.23 -2.79
C PHE A 166 -13.67 0.76 -3.75
N PRO A 167 -12.67 1.50 -3.27
CA PRO A 167 -11.56 1.97 -4.10
C PRO A 167 -10.92 0.92 -5.04
N ALA A 168 -10.75 -0.34 -4.62
CA ALA A 168 -10.27 -1.38 -5.54
C ALA A 168 -11.29 -1.75 -6.64
N GLU A 169 -12.59 -1.70 -6.35
CA GLU A 169 -13.64 -1.92 -7.36
C GLU A 169 -13.65 -0.81 -8.41
N VAL A 170 -13.40 0.44 -7.98
CA VAL A 170 -13.21 1.58 -8.90
C VAL A 170 -12.03 1.32 -9.84
N ALA A 171 -10.87 0.94 -9.30
CA ALA A 171 -9.68 0.68 -10.10
C ALA A 171 -9.86 -0.49 -11.08
N HIS A 172 -10.61 -1.52 -10.70
CA HIS A 172 -10.86 -2.69 -11.53
C HIS A 172 -12.10 -2.58 -12.43
N GLY A 173 -12.94 -1.55 -12.24
CA GLY A 173 -14.15 -1.31 -13.01
C GLY A 173 -15.24 -2.37 -12.84
N VAL A 174 -15.26 -3.08 -11.72
CA VAL A 174 -16.19 -4.20 -11.45
C VAL A 174 -16.65 -4.22 -10.00
N ASN A 175 -17.89 -4.63 -9.74
CA ASN A 175 -18.34 -4.99 -8.40
C ASN A 175 -17.88 -6.42 -8.09
N PHE A 176 -17.11 -6.60 -7.02
CA PHE A 176 -16.54 -7.91 -6.69
C PHE A 176 -17.61 -8.95 -6.35
N PHE A 177 -18.72 -8.51 -5.78
CA PHE A 177 -19.79 -9.37 -5.26
C PHE A 177 -20.77 -9.86 -6.33
N ASP A 178 -20.68 -9.33 -7.56
CA ASP A 178 -21.36 -9.92 -8.73
C ASP A 178 -20.69 -11.24 -9.16
N HIS A 179 -19.45 -11.48 -8.71
CA HIS A 179 -18.63 -12.62 -9.10
C HIS A 179 -18.25 -13.53 -7.93
N VAL A 180 -18.22 -13.01 -6.71
CA VAL A 180 -17.92 -13.77 -5.49
C VAL A 180 -19.20 -13.92 -4.67
N PRO A 181 -19.82 -15.12 -4.61
CA PRO A 181 -21.06 -15.31 -3.90
C PRO A 181 -20.86 -15.14 -2.39
N VAL A 182 -21.74 -14.35 -1.78
CA VAL A 182 -21.80 -14.07 -0.34
C VAL A 182 -23.26 -14.23 0.14
N PRO A 183 -23.50 -14.53 1.41
CA PRO A 183 -24.86 -14.59 1.93
C PRO A 183 -25.61 -13.25 1.76
N ASP A 184 -26.88 -13.30 1.37
CA ASP A 184 -27.74 -12.11 1.19
C ASP A 184 -27.92 -11.27 2.46
N SER A 185 -27.58 -11.83 3.63
CA SER A 185 -27.61 -11.11 4.90
C SER A 185 -26.42 -10.17 5.10
N VAL A 186 -25.44 -10.16 4.20
CA VAL A 186 -24.24 -9.32 4.30
C VAL A 186 -24.50 -7.96 3.64
N HIS A 187 -24.19 -6.90 4.36
CA HIS A 187 -24.35 -5.53 3.87
C HIS A 187 -22.99 -4.81 3.75
N SER A 188 -22.98 -3.66 3.09
CA SER A 188 -21.77 -2.91 2.74
C SER A 188 -20.97 -2.38 3.94
N ASP A 189 -21.61 -2.16 5.08
CA ASP A 189 -20.98 -1.78 6.36
C ASP A 189 -20.24 -2.95 7.04
N GLU A 190 -20.55 -4.19 6.67
CA GLU A 190 -19.84 -5.40 7.12
C GLU A 190 -18.65 -5.76 6.21
N VAL A 191 -18.33 -4.91 5.22
CA VAL A 191 -17.21 -5.10 4.29
C VAL A 191 -16.21 -3.97 4.43
N TRP A 192 -14.93 -4.34 4.53
CA TRP A 192 -13.84 -3.38 4.65
C TRP A 192 -12.75 -3.65 3.63
N GLU A 193 -12.24 -2.60 2.98
CA GLU A 193 -11.11 -2.72 2.09
C GLU A 193 -9.79 -2.64 2.87
N VAL A 194 -8.93 -3.65 2.73
CA VAL A 194 -7.57 -3.64 3.28
C VAL A 194 -6.63 -3.03 2.25
N LYS A 195 -6.06 -1.87 2.56
CA LYS A 195 -5.15 -1.16 1.65
C LYS A 195 -3.84 -0.75 2.33
N ARG A 196 -2.95 -0.20 1.50
CA ARG A 196 -1.80 0.60 1.92
C ARG A 196 -0.80 -0.14 2.81
N LEU A 197 -0.55 -1.41 2.54
CA LEU A 197 0.48 -2.17 3.26
C LEU A 197 1.88 -1.63 2.89
N VAL A 198 2.40 -0.73 3.72
CA VAL A 198 3.71 -0.08 3.50
C VAL A 198 4.63 -0.24 4.70
N GLN A 199 5.93 -0.26 4.42
CA GLN A 199 6.99 -0.34 5.42
C GLN A 199 7.98 0.79 5.19
N ARG A 200 8.54 1.34 6.27
CA ARG A 200 9.61 2.34 6.18
C ARG A 200 10.86 1.71 5.56
N GLY A 201 11.51 2.43 4.64
CA GLY A 201 12.72 1.93 3.96
C GLY A 201 13.82 1.42 4.90
N SER A 202 14.08 2.15 6.01
CA SER A 202 15.11 1.77 7.00
C SER A 202 14.82 0.47 7.76
N GLU A 203 13.58 -0.06 7.72
CA GLU A 203 13.27 -1.38 8.31
C GLU A 203 13.88 -2.54 7.52
N GLN A 204 14.34 -2.31 6.28
CA GLN A 204 15.05 -3.33 5.50
C GLN A 204 16.35 -3.77 6.20
N ASP A 205 17.01 -2.84 6.90
CA ASP A 205 18.26 -3.07 7.61
C ASP A 205 18.08 -3.68 9.01
N ALA A 206 16.83 -3.78 9.50
CA ALA A 206 16.53 -4.37 10.80
C ALA A 206 16.84 -5.87 10.82
N SER A 207 17.14 -6.42 12.01
CA SER A 207 17.37 -7.86 12.15
C SER A 207 16.14 -8.68 11.73
N ALA A 208 16.35 -9.92 11.28
CA ALA A 208 15.24 -10.82 10.92
C ALA A 208 14.26 -11.03 12.09
N ALA A 209 14.77 -11.11 13.33
CA ALA A 209 13.97 -11.24 14.54
C ALA A 209 13.09 -9.99 14.78
N THR A 210 13.66 -8.79 14.63
CA THR A 210 12.92 -7.53 14.74
C THR A 210 11.80 -7.46 13.70
N ARG A 211 12.12 -7.77 12.42
CA ARG A 211 11.12 -7.76 11.35
C ARG A 211 10.01 -8.78 11.58
N LEU A 212 10.33 -9.97 12.11
CA LEU A 212 9.33 -10.96 12.49
C LEU A 212 8.42 -10.45 13.61
N ARG A 213 9.00 -9.90 14.69
CA ARG A 213 8.25 -9.36 15.83
C ARG A 213 7.28 -8.26 15.39
N VAL A 214 7.75 -7.28 14.62
CA VAL A 214 6.88 -6.23 14.07
C VAL A 214 5.77 -6.83 13.20
N SER A 215 6.05 -7.90 12.42
CA SER A 215 5.01 -8.57 11.62
C SER A 215 3.93 -9.19 12.50
N LEU A 216 4.32 -9.89 13.57
CA LEU A 216 3.40 -10.54 14.51
C LEU A 216 2.55 -9.52 15.26
N GLU A 217 3.15 -8.40 15.69
CA GLU A 217 2.42 -7.31 16.35
C GLU A 217 1.42 -6.64 15.41
N MET A 218 1.80 -6.42 14.14
CA MET A 218 0.89 -5.90 13.12
C MET A 218 -0.27 -6.87 12.84
N MET A 219 -0.01 -8.19 12.81
CA MET A 219 -1.07 -9.19 12.70
C MET A 219 -2.00 -9.21 13.92
N LEU A 220 -1.45 -9.05 15.13
CA LEU A 220 -2.25 -8.96 16.35
C LEU A 220 -3.14 -7.72 16.33
N ALA A 221 -2.57 -6.56 15.97
CA ALA A 221 -3.31 -5.33 15.81
C ALA A 221 -4.39 -5.45 14.74
N PHE A 222 -4.08 -6.11 13.62
CA PHE A 222 -5.02 -6.40 12.55
C PHE A 222 -6.27 -7.13 13.10
N TYR A 223 -6.08 -8.26 13.79
CA TYR A 223 -7.22 -9.01 14.34
C TYR A 223 -7.93 -8.30 15.50
N ARG A 224 -7.19 -7.61 16.37
CA ARG A 224 -7.78 -6.82 17.45
C ARG A 224 -8.64 -5.68 16.89
N THR A 225 -8.26 -5.10 15.77
CA THR A 225 -9.05 -4.10 15.04
C THR A 225 -10.34 -4.72 14.51
N LEU A 226 -10.26 -5.85 13.79
CA LEU A 226 -11.47 -6.53 13.28
C LEU A 226 -12.47 -6.86 14.40
N ARG A 227 -11.97 -7.23 15.58
CA ARG A 227 -12.81 -7.52 16.75
C ARG A 227 -13.45 -6.28 17.37
N ALA A 228 -12.82 -5.12 17.22
CA ALA A 228 -13.27 -3.85 17.82
C ALA A 228 -14.22 -3.06 16.94
N LEU A 229 -14.32 -3.42 15.65
CA LEU A 229 -15.23 -2.80 14.70
C LEU A 229 -16.67 -3.25 14.96
N ASP A 230 -17.59 -2.29 14.83
CA ASP A 230 -19.03 -2.47 14.94
C ASP A 230 -19.72 -1.74 13.76
N PRO A 231 -20.44 -2.45 12.86
CA PRO A 231 -20.62 -3.90 12.86
C PRO A 231 -19.32 -4.67 12.61
N ALA A 232 -19.28 -5.92 13.10
CA ALA A 232 -18.13 -6.79 12.91
C ALA A 232 -17.93 -7.12 11.42
N PRO A 233 -16.72 -6.93 10.85
CA PRO A 233 -16.47 -7.24 9.45
C PRO A 233 -16.74 -8.71 9.14
N ARG A 234 -17.46 -8.97 8.06
CA ARG A 234 -17.70 -10.32 7.52
C ARG A 234 -16.82 -10.62 6.31
N TYR A 235 -16.47 -9.59 5.54
CA TYR A 235 -15.58 -9.72 4.40
C TYR A 235 -14.55 -8.60 4.35
N LEU A 236 -13.40 -8.94 3.79
CA LEU A 236 -12.33 -8.02 3.46
C LEU A 236 -12.11 -8.03 1.95
N VAL A 237 -11.97 -6.85 1.38
CA VAL A 237 -11.69 -6.68 -0.05
C VAL A 237 -10.38 -5.93 -0.25
N GLY A 238 -9.88 -5.92 -1.48
CA GLY A 238 -8.71 -5.14 -1.86
C GLY A 238 -8.08 -5.68 -3.12
N ASP A 239 -6.89 -5.19 -3.43
CA ASP A 239 -6.11 -5.63 -4.57
C ASP A 239 -4.62 -5.75 -4.24
N GLY A 240 -3.90 -6.52 -5.05
CA GLY A 240 -2.46 -6.63 -4.92
C GLY A 240 -1.84 -7.62 -5.89
N GLU A 241 -0.51 -7.60 -5.95
CA GLU A 241 0.25 -8.63 -6.67
C GLU A 241 0.00 -10.01 -6.05
N GLU A 242 -0.48 -10.96 -6.86
CA GLU A 242 -0.84 -12.29 -6.36
C GLU A 242 0.36 -13.02 -5.73
N GLY A 243 1.51 -13.00 -6.41
CA GLY A 243 2.74 -13.66 -5.99
C GLY A 243 3.37 -13.10 -4.72
N LEU A 244 2.99 -11.88 -4.31
CA LEU A 244 3.60 -11.16 -3.21
C LEU A 244 2.60 -10.76 -2.13
N ALA A 245 1.66 -9.88 -2.45
CA ALA A 245 0.72 -9.30 -1.48
C ALA A 245 -0.35 -10.31 -1.09
N ILE A 246 -1.05 -10.91 -2.06
CA ILE A 246 -2.15 -11.84 -1.78
C ILE A 246 -1.62 -13.11 -1.11
N ARG A 247 -0.48 -13.65 -1.57
CA ARG A 247 0.19 -14.78 -0.93
C ARG A 247 0.66 -14.48 0.51
N ARG A 248 0.90 -13.22 0.88
CA ARG A 248 1.17 -12.86 2.28
C ARG A 248 -0.12 -12.83 3.09
N LEU A 249 -1.23 -12.40 2.50
CA LEU A 249 -2.54 -12.40 3.15
C LEU A 249 -3.04 -13.80 3.51
N THR A 250 -2.67 -14.85 2.76
CA THR A 250 -3.02 -16.24 3.12
C THR A 250 -2.43 -16.72 4.45
N ARG A 251 -1.48 -15.97 5.02
CA ARG A 251 -0.93 -16.23 6.36
C ARG A 251 -1.81 -15.67 7.47
N SER A 252 -2.74 -14.79 7.13
CA SER A 252 -3.60 -14.06 8.06
C SER A 252 -5.09 -14.29 7.80
N LEU A 253 -5.48 -14.69 6.60
CA LEU A 253 -6.87 -14.83 6.20
C LEU A 253 -7.13 -16.22 5.63
N ARG A 254 -8.30 -16.74 5.95
CA ARG A 254 -8.85 -17.96 5.37
C ARG A 254 -9.74 -17.60 4.19
N ASP A 255 -9.82 -18.51 3.22
CA ASP A 255 -10.71 -18.43 2.06
C ASP A 255 -10.59 -17.09 1.30
N ILE A 256 -9.47 -16.92 0.59
CA ILE A 256 -9.26 -15.78 -0.29
C ILE A 256 -9.73 -16.17 -1.69
N THR A 257 -10.67 -15.42 -2.26
CA THR A 257 -11.09 -15.55 -3.65
C THR A 257 -10.46 -14.46 -4.47
N VAL A 258 -9.64 -14.84 -5.44
CA VAL A 258 -9.01 -13.94 -6.41
C VAL A 258 -9.88 -13.88 -7.66
N ILE A 259 -10.13 -12.67 -8.16
CA ILE A 259 -10.89 -12.43 -9.38
C ILE A 259 -9.91 -12.23 -10.54
N GLU A 260 -10.00 -13.08 -11.55
CA GLU A 260 -9.18 -13.06 -12.76
C GLU A 260 -9.96 -12.45 -13.91
N GLY A 261 -9.26 -11.88 -14.90
CA GLY A 261 -9.90 -11.28 -16.09
C GLY A 261 -10.07 -9.77 -16.03
N THR A 262 -9.77 -9.12 -14.90
CA THR A 262 -9.77 -7.65 -14.79
C THR A 262 -8.50 -7.02 -15.36
N ALA A 263 -8.62 -5.77 -15.81
CA ALA A 263 -7.52 -4.92 -16.26
C ALA A 263 -7.59 -3.61 -15.47
N PRO A 264 -6.97 -3.52 -14.28
CA PRO A 264 -7.09 -2.34 -13.45
C PRO A 264 -6.47 -1.13 -14.12
N SER A 265 -7.12 0.02 -13.99
CA SER A 265 -6.60 1.29 -14.47
C SER A 265 -7.17 2.43 -13.65
N LEU A 266 -6.37 3.49 -13.52
CA LEU A 266 -6.83 4.78 -13.02
C LEU A 266 -6.61 5.84 -14.11
N PRO A 267 -7.27 7.01 -14.04
CA PRO A 267 -6.94 8.12 -14.92
C PRO A 267 -5.47 8.53 -14.78
N HIS A 268 -4.82 8.98 -15.86
CA HIS A 268 -3.43 9.49 -15.80
C HIS A 268 -3.24 10.70 -14.87
N THR A 269 -4.34 11.39 -14.53
CA THR A 269 -4.39 12.50 -13.57
C THR A 269 -4.50 12.03 -12.12
N ASP A 270 -4.65 10.72 -11.89
CA ASP A 270 -4.70 10.13 -10.56
C ASP A 270 -3.28 9.94 -10.01
N LEU A 271 -3.07 10.37 -8.76
CA LEU A 271 -1.80 10.24 -8.08
C LEU A 271 -1.28 8.79 -8.07
N HIS A 272 -2.17 7.82 -7.92
CA HIS A 272 -1.87 6.39 -7.80
C HIS A 272 -1.93 5.63 -9.12
N PHE A 273 -2.13 6.31 -10.26
CA PHE A 273 -2.05 5.68 -11.58
C PHE A 273 -0.82 4.76 -11.76
N PRO A 274 0.39 5.14 -11.32
CA PRO A 274 1.56 4.28 -11.46
C PRO A 274 1.41 2.89 -10.82
N LEU A 275 0.58 2.74 -9.79
CA LEU A 275 0.31 1.46 -9.12
C LEU A 275 -0.16 0.38 -10.11
N TYR A 276 -0.91 0.76 -11.14
CA TYR A 276 -1.54 -0.20 -12.06
C TYR A 276 -0.81 -0.35 -13.40
N VAL A 277 0.24 0.43 -13.64
CA VAL A 277 1.06 0.33 -14.86
C VAL A 277 2.51 -0.09 -14.62
N THR A 278 3.03 0.08 -13.40
CA THR A 278 4.43 -0.27 -13.09
C THR A 278 4.60 -1.65 -12.46
N ARG A 279 3.53 -2.22 -11.89
CA ARG A 279 3.56 -3.46 -11.13
C ARG A 279 3.27 -4.67 -12.03
N ASP A 280 3.76 -5.83 -11.60
CA ASP A 280 3.23 -7.11 -12.08
C ASP A 280 1.71 -7.19 -11.81
N VAL A 281 1.03 -8.07 -12.55
CA VAL A 281 -0.44 -8.16 -12.61
C VAL A 281 -1.10 -8.03 -11.22
N VAL A 282 -1.69 -6.86 -10.96
CA VAL A 282 -2.47 -6.57 -9.75
C VAL A 282 -3.83 -7.25 -9.88
N LYS A 283 -4.21 -8.04 -8.87
CA LYS A 283 -5.47 -8.79 -8.85
C LYS A 283 -6.35 -8.34 -7.69
N PRO A 284 -7.67 -8.18 -7.90
CA PRO A 284 -8.60 -7.96 -6.82
C PRO A 284 -8.88 -9.27 -6.08
N PHE A 285 -9.20 -9.15 -4.79
CA PHE A 285 -9.59 -10.27 -3.96
C PHE A 285 -10.76 -9.94 -3.04
N VAL A 286 -11.47 -11.00 -2.65
CA VAL A 286 -12.45 -11.00 -1.57
C VAL A 286 -12.06 -12.11 -0.59
N ALA A 287 -11.95 -11.80 0.69
CA ALA A 287 -11.59 -12.75 1.74
C ALA A 287 -12.64 -12.74 2.86
N ARG A 288 -12.94 -13.91 3.42
CA ARG A 288 -13.78 -13.95 4.63
C ARG A 288 -13.00 -13.36 5.80
N ALA A 289 -13.60 -12.41 6.51
CA ALA A 289 -13.03 -11.92 7.76
C ALA A 289 -13.20 -13.01 8.84
N PRO A 290 -12.16 -13.31 9.64
CA PRO A 290 -12.33 -14.17 10.81
C PRO A 290 -13.25 -13.49 11.84
N GLY A 291 -14.15 -14.26 12.44
CA GLY A 291 -15.09 -13.77 13.46
C GLY A 291 -15.30 -14.77 14.61
N GLY A 292 -15.94 -14.32 15.69
CA GLY A 292 -16.26 -15.14 16.85
C GLY A 292 -15.06 -15.93 17.41
N GLU A 293 -15.28 -17.20 17.75
CA GLU A 293 -14.24 -18.08 18.33
C GLU A 293 -13.01 -18.28 17.43
N GLU A 294 -13.16 -18.16 16.11
CA GLU A 294 -12.01 -18.23 15.21
C GLU A 294 -11.08 -17.04 15.42
N LEU A 295 -11.63 -15.83 15.48
CA LEU A 295 -10.88 -14.61 15.72
C LEU A 295 -10.20 -14.63 17.08
N ASP A 296 -10.93 -15.04 18.13
CA ASP A 296 -10.37 -15.13 19.49
C ASP A 296 -9.22 -16.13 19.57
N ARG A 297 -9.31 -17.27 18.87
CA ARG A 297 -8.21 -18.23 18.78
C ARG A 297 -6.98 -17.61 18.10
N LEU A 298 -7.14 -16.95 16.95
CA LEU A 298 -6.04 -16.31 16.23
C LEU A 298 -5.33 -15.25 17.08
N ILE A 299 -6.09 -14.43 17.79
CA ILE A 299 -5.58 -13.44 18.74
C ILE A 299 -4.78 -14.12 19.85
N GLY A 300 -5.37 -15.08 20.56
CA GLY A 300 -4.71 -15.76 21.69
C GLY A 300 -3.44 -16.50 21.26
N TRP A 301 -3.36 -16.94 20.01
CA TRP A 301 -2.18 -17.59 19.45
C TRP A 301 -1.04 -16.60 19.20
N LEU A 302 -1.35 -15.46 18.60
CA LEU A 302 -0.37 -14.39 18.38
C LEU A 302 0.19 -13.86 19.70
N GLU A 303 -0.66 -13.71 20.72
CA GLU A 303 -0.22 -13.30 22.06
C GLU A 303 0.78 -14.31 22.64
N ARG A 304 0.49 -15.61 22.55
CA ARG A 304 1.44 -16.64 22.97
C ARG A 304 2.73 -16.60 22.16
N ALA A 305 2.65 -16.47 20.84
CA ALA A 305 3.83 -16.39 19.97
C ALA A 305 4.73 -15.18 20.30
N LEU A 306 4.14 -14.03 20.62
CA LEU A 306 4.87 -12.80 20.98
C LEU A 306 5.57 -12.87 22.34
N THR A 307 5.08 -13.73 23.25
CA THR A 307 5.68 -13.99 24.57
C THR A 307 6.61 -15.20 24.60
N ALA A 308 6.66 -16.00 23.52
CA ALA A 308 7.48 -17.20 23.46
C ALA A 308 8.97 -16.87 23.33
N ALA A 309 9.82 -17.75 23.86
CA ALA A 309 11.28 -17.66 23.67
C ALA A 309 11.70 -17.80 22.20
N ASP A 310 10.92 -18.57 21.41
CA ASP A 310 11.06 -18.66 19.96
C ASP A 310 9.76 -18.22 19.25
N PRO A 311 9.64 -16.92 18.90
CA PRO A 311 8.50 -16.40 18.15
C PRO A 311 8.34 -16.99 16.75
N LEU A 312 9.42 -17.54 16.16
CA LEU A 312 9.36 -18.14 14.83
C LEU A 312 8.60 -19.47 14.84
N ALA A 313 8.79 -20.29 15.88
CA ALA A 313 7.99 -21.49 16.07
C ALA A 313 6.49 -21.15 16.19
N GLY A 314 6.15 -20.12 16.98
CA GLY A 314 4.78 -19.63 17.11
C GLY A 314 4.20 -19.15 15.78
N PHE A 315 4.98 -18.40 15.00
CA PHE A 315 4.58 -17.94 13.67
C PHE A 315 4.33 -19.10 12.69
N LYS A 316 5.21 -20.10 12.66
CA LYS A 316 5.04 -21.28 11.79
C LYS A 316 3.74 -22.02 12.12
N ASN A 317 3.43 -22.19 13.40
CA ASN A 317 2.18 -22.83 13.84
C ASN A 317 0.94 -22.02 13.44
N LEU A 318 1.01 -20.69 13.54
CA LEU A 318 -0.06 -19.81 13.09
C LEU A 318 -0.31 -19.97 11.59
N VAL A 319 0.73 -19.88 10.76
CA VAL A 319 0.62 -20.05 9.30
C VAL A 319 0.06 -21.42 8.96
N ALA A 320 0.54 -22.47 9.64
CA ALA A 320 0.08 -23.85 9.45
C ALA A 320 -1.36 -24.09 9.89
N THR A 321 -1.99 -23.18 10.65
CA THR A 321 -3.39 -23.34 11.07
C THR A 321 -4.32 -22.42 10.32
N VAL A 322 -3.87 -21.22 9.96
CA VAL A 322 -4.66 -20.38 9.06
C VAL A 322 -4.93 -21.16 7.77
N GLU A 323 -3.92 -21.86 7.23
CA GLU A 323 -4.03 -22.66 5.99
C GLU A 323 -4.81 -21.91 4.91
N GLY A 324 -4.47 -20.64 4.66
CA GLY A 324 -5.20 -19.80 3.73
C GLY A 324 -5.21 -20.43 2.33
N THR A 325 -6.41 -20.74 1.83
CA THR A 325 -6.61 -21.25 0.47
C THR A 325 -6.93 -20.10 -0.47
N ILE A 326 -6.44 -20.20 -1.71
CA ILE A 326 -6.78 -19.28 -2.80
C ILE A 326 -7.74 -19.98 -3.75
N ARG A 327 -8.96 -19.45 -3.85
CA ARG A 327 -9.94 -19.78 -4.88
C ARG A 327 -9.86 -18.77 -6.01
N ARG A 328 -10.27 -19.16 -7.21
CA ARG A 328 -10.22 -18.30 -8.39
C ARG A 328 -11.58 -18.25 -9.06
N VAL A 329 -11.99 -17.05 -9.44
CA VAL A 329 -13.16 -16.81 -10.29
C VAL A 329 -12.67 -16.01 -11.49
N ARG A 330 -13.08 -16.41 -12.70
CA ARG A 330 -12.71 -15.73 -13.94
C ARG A 330 -13.92 -15.01 -14.53
N ILE A 331 -13.70 -13.77 -14.92
CA ILE A 331 -14.66 -12.93 -15.65
C ILE A 331 -14.20 -12.72 -17.09
#